data_AF-A0A1V5QQ95-F1
#
_entry.id   AF-A0A1V5QQ95-F1
#
_cell.length_a   1.000
_cell.length_b   1.000
_cell.length_c   1.000
_cell.angle_alpha   90.00
_cell.angle_beta   90.00
_cell.angle_gamma   90.00
#
_symmetry.space_group_name_H-M   'P 1'
#
loop_
_entity.id
_entity.type
_entity.pdbx_description
1 polymer ?
#
loop_
_entity_poly.entity_id
_entity_poly.type
_entity_poly.pdbx_seq_one_letter_code
_entity_poly.pdbx_strand_id
1 'polypeptide(L)' 'MCGQSPCDKPNCTWGEKYRKECEAREVMSWDRVKRSEYYADVKKRRGEAAVQELIEEVKKQWNANQQPFLL' A
#
# COMPACT_ATOMS: atom_id res chain seq x y z
N MET A 1 6.85 3.66 -20.73
CA MET A 1 5.81 4.49 -21.39
C MET A 1 4.53 4.36 -20.58
N CYS A 2 4.01 5.47 -20.06
CA CYS A 2 2.81 5.51 -19.22
C CYS A 2 1.57 5.32 -20.09
N GLY A 3 0.82 4.22 -19.90
CA GLY A 3 -0.50 4.04 -20.50
C GLY A 3 -1.54 4.95 -19.87
N GLN A 4 -2.69 5.14 -20.54
CA GLN A 4 -3.81 5.93 -20.01
C GLN A 4 -4.28 5.35 -18.66
N SER A 5 -4.40 6.22 -17.67
CA SER A 5 -5.03 5.93 -16.38
C SER A 5 -6.56 6.02 -16.50
N PRO A 6 -7.33 5.16 -15.81
CA PRO A 6 -6.92 4.01 -15.00
C PRO A 6 -6.87 2.69 -15.82
N CYS A 7 -5.97 1.78 -15.43
CA CYS A 7 -6.02 0.40 -15.89
C CYS A 7 -6.57 -0.53 -14.80
N ASP A 8 -7.69 -1.18 -15.08
CA ASP A 8 -8.39 -2.05 -14.14
C ASP A 8 -8.07 -3.55 -14.30
N LYS A 9 -7.09 -3.89 -15.15
CA LYS A 9 -6.68 -5.30 -15.36
C LYS A 9 -5.92 -5.83 -14.13
N PRO A 10 -6.08 -7.11 -13.77
CA PRO A 10 -5.43 -7.71 -12.59
C PRO A 10 -3.89 -7.66 -12.60
N ASN A 11 -3.28 -7.64 -13.78
CA ASN A 11 -1.83 -7.63 -13.99
C ASN A 11 -1.28 -6.24 -14.35
N CYS A 12 -2.07 -5.18 -14.19
CA CYS A 12 -1.61 -3.84 -14.53
C CYS A 12 -0.65 -3.31 -13.46
N THR A 13 0.60 -3.11 -13.84
CA THR A 13 1.66 -2.57 -12.97
C THR A 13 1.72 -1.04 -12.94
N TRP A 14 0.67 -0.38 -13.44
CA TRP A 14 0.56 1.09 -13.52
C TRP A 14 -0.82 1.62 -13.12
N GLY A 15 -1.70 0.77 -12.57
CA GLY A 15 -3.01 1.19 -12.04
C GLY A 15 -2.92 1.69 -10.60
N GLU A 16 -3.98 2.39 -10.16
CA GLU A 16 -4.08 2.89 -8.77
C GLU A 16 -4.00 1.77 -7.72
N LYS A 17 -4.58 0.60 -8.03
CA LYS A 17 -4.45 -0.59 -7.18
C LYS A 17 -2.98 -0.98 -6.99
N TYR A 18 -2.22 -1.12 -8.09
CA TYR A 18 -0.81 -1.48 -8.03
C TYR A 18 0.03 -0.42 -7.29
N ARG A 19 -0.26 0.86 -7.52
CA ARG A 19 0.39 1.97 -6.80
C ARG A 19 0.19 1.85 -5.28
N LYS A 20 -1.04 1.56 -4.83
CA LYS A 20 -1.38 1.35 -3.41
C LYS A 20 -0.66 0.14 -2.81
N GLU A 21 -0.62 -0.97 -3.54
CA GLU A 21 0.11 -2.17 -3.11
C GLU A 21 1.62 -1.90 -2.98
N CYS A 22 2.22 -1.17 -3.93
CA CYS A 22 3.63 -0.78 -3.87
C CYS A 22 3.92 0.12 -2.66
N GLU A 23 3.09 1.14 -2.43
CA GLU A 23 3.21 2.01 -1.26
C GLU A 23 3.11 1.20 0.05
N ALA A 24 2.18 0.25 0.12
CA ALA A 24 2.03 -0.62 1.27
C ALA A 24 3.25 -1.53 1.52
N ARG A 25 3.82 -2.15 0.47
CA ARG A 25 5.03 -2.98 0.60
C ARG A 25 6.23 -2.18 1.11
N GLU A 26 6.41 -0.97 0.59
CA GLU A 26 7.46 -0.05 1.03
C GLU A 26 7.28 0.32 2.51
N VAL A 27 6.10 0.79 2.90
CA VAL A 27 5.77 1.22 4.27
C VAL A 27 5.88 0.06 5.28
N MET A 28 5.52 -1.15 4.86
CA MET A 28 5.64 -2.37 5.65
C MET A 28 7.11 -2.72 5.94
N SER A 29 8.05 -2.38 5.06
CA SER A 29 9.49 -2.64 5.27
C SER A 29 10.13 -1.69 6.29
N TRP A 30 9.49 -0.55 6.57
CA TRP A 30 10.04 0.45 7.49
C TRP A 30 9.89 0.04 8.95
N ASP A 31 10.76 0.60 9.79
CA ASP A 31 10.61 0.52 11.24
C ASP A 31 9.34 1.23 11.73
N ARG A 32 8.99 0.98 12.99
CA ARG A 32 7.76 1.47 13.62
C ARG A 32 7.70 3.01 13.66
N VAL A 33 8.82 3.69 13.91
CA VAL A 33 8.85 5.15 14.07
C VAL A 33 8.57 5.80 12.72
N LYS A 34 9.36 5.44 11.70
CA LYS A 34 9.20 5.97 10.33
C LYS A 34 7.80 5.69 9.77
N ARG A 35 7.27 4.49 10.01
CA ARG A 35 5.90 4.13 9.61
C ARG A 35 4.83 5.00 10.26
N SER A 36 4.96 5.26 11.57
CA SER A 36 4.01 6.09 12.31
C SER A 36 4.04 7.54 11.84
N GLU A 37 5.23 8.10 11.61
CA GLU A 37 5.40 9.46 11.07
C GLU A 37 4.77 9.59 9.69
N TYR A 38 4.96 8.58 8.83
CA TYR A 38 4.35 8.56 7.51
C TYR A 38 2.82 8.52 7.55
N TYR A 39 2.23 7.70 8.43
CA TYR A 39 0.78 7.68 8.61
C TYR A 39 0.24 9.04 9.07
N ALA A 40 0.94 9.74 9.95
CA ALA A 40 0.56 11.08 10.36
C ALA A 40 0.61 12.07 9.19
N ASP A 41 1.64 12.00 8.33
CA ASP A 41 1.76 12.85 7.14
C ASP A 41 0.69 12.53 6.09
N VAL A 42 0.41 11.25 5.83
CA VAL A 42 -0.67 10.80 4.93
C VAL A 42 -2.02 11.30 5.43
N LYS A 43 -2.31 11.15 6.73
CA LYS A 43 -3.54 11.66 7.35
C LYS A 43 -3.67 13.17 7.15
N LYS A 44 -2.58 13.93 7.37
CA LYS A 44 -2.56 15.39 7.21
C LYS A 44 -2.77 15.83 5.77
N ARG A 45 -2.17 15.14 4.79
CA ARG A 45 -2.16 15.56 3.38
C ARG A 45 -3.30 14.99 2.55
N ARG A 46 -3.72 13.75 2.84
CA ARG A 46 -4.67 12.97 2.03
C ARG A 46 -5.95 12.62 2.80
N GLY A 47 -5.99 12.88 4.11
CA GLY A 47 -7.17 12.70 4.95
C GLY A 47 -7.25 11.33 5.65
N GLU A 48 -8.25 11.21 6.53
CA GLU A 48 -8.47 10.03 7.38
C GLU A 48 -8.70 8.75 6.57
N ALA A 49 -9.55 8.82 5.53
CA ALA A 49 -9.87 7.66 4.71
C ALA A 49 -8.64 7.10 3.99
N ALA A 50 -7.76 7.98 3.50
CA ALA A 50 -6.55 7.57 2.79
C ALA A 50 -5.54 6.88 3.71
N VAL A 51 -5.37 7.35 4.94
CA VAL A 51 -4.48 6.67 5.90
C VAL A 51 -5.06 5.33 6.36
N GLN A 52 -6.38 5.23 6.54
CA GLN A 52 -7.03 3.96 6.90
C GLN A 52 -6.86 2.93 5.77
N GLU A 53 -7.10 3.33 4.52
CA GLU A 53 -6.89 2.45 3.36
C GLU A 53 -5.43 1.97 3.27
N LEU A 54 -4.46 2.86 3.48
CA LEU A 54 -3.04 2.49 3.49
C LEU A 54 -2.72 1.50 4.62
N ILE A 55 -3.24 1.71 5.83
CA ILE A 55 -3.04 0.81 6.97
C ILE A 55 -3.62 -0.57 6.67
N GLU A 56 -4.81 -0.65 6.09
CA GLU A 56 -5.44 -1.90 5.70
C GLU A 56 -4.62 -2.64 4.64
N GLU A 57 -4.10 -1.93 3.64
CA GLU A 57 -3.28 -2.54 2.60
C GLU A 57 -1.94 -3.04 3.16
N VAL A 58 -1.30 -2.29 4.07
CA VAL A 58 -0.10 -2.75 4.80
C VAL A 58 -0.39 -4.04 5.59
N LYS A 59 -1.54 -4.13 6.26
CA LYS A 59 -1.95 -5.35 6.97
C LYS A 59 -2.14 -6.54 6.01
N LYS A 60 -2.73 -6.32 4.83
CA LYS A 60 -2.90 -7.37 3.82
C LYS A 60 -1.54 -7.88 3.32
N GLN A 61 -0.61 -6.97 2.98
CA GLN A 61 0.73 -7.35 2.53
C GLN A 61 1.49 -8.11 3.63
N TRP A 62 1.33 -7.71 4.90
CA TRP A 62 1.93 -8.42 6.05
C TRP A 62 1.42 -9.85 6.16
N ASN A 63 0.09 -10.03 6.10
CA ASN A 63 -0.54 -11.36 6.19
C ASN A 63 -0.12 -12.26 5.01
N ALA A 64 -0.04 -11.71 3.80
CA ALA A 64 0.43 -12.45 2.62
C ALA A 64 1.89 -12.90 2.77
N ASN A 65 2.76 -12.04 3.31
CA ASN A 65 4.16 -12.38 3.56
C ASN A 65 4.38 -13.37 4.71
N GLN A 66 3.43 -13.51 5.63
CA GLN A 66 3.49 -14.51 6.71
C GLN A 66 2.95 -15.88 6.33
N GLN A 67 2.36 -16.04 5.13
CA GLN A 67 1.81 -17.31 4.63
C GLN A 67 2.67 -18.05 3.56
N PRO A 68 4.02 -18.11 3.60
CA PRO A 68 4.75 -18.83 2.55
C PRO A 68 4.63 -20.38 2.64
N PHE A 69 3.94 -20.96 3.64
CA PHE A 69 3.97 -22.41 3.91
C PHE A 69 2.63 -23.09 4.25
N LEU A 70 1.48 -22.56 3.80
CA LEU A 70 0.19 -23.27 3.92
C LEU A 70 -0.37 -23.63 2.53
N LEU A 71 0.43 -24.37 1.76
CA LEU A 71 0.00 -25.17 0.61
C LEU A 71 0.35 -26.64 0.88
#